data_AF-A0A7J5TRU4-F1
#
_entry.id   AF-A0A7J5TRU4-F1
#
_cell.length_a   1.000
_cell.length_b   1.000
_cell.length_c   1.000
_cell.angle_alpha   90.00
_cell.angle_beta   90.00
_cell.angle_gamma   90.00
#
_symmetry.space_group_name_H-M   'P 1'
#
loop_
_entity.id
_entity.type
_entity.pdbx_description
1 polymer ?
#
loop_
_entity_poly.entity_id
_entity_poly.type
_entity_poly.pdbx_seq_one_letter_code
_entity_poly.pdbx_strand_id
1 'polypeptide(L)'
;MITWLIGFGQVFAQTNFTYDAAGNRLTKAVIGQAAVASLSGSQTVSSGQPASLTIALTGVPPWSLTVVGSSPIVFSGIATSPFICTVTPASSTTYTLSSVQNSCGPGTLSGTAYVAVLIGNCTVMFTVKDGLWSDPTVWSCNRVPISTDPVTLNHAVTIPINYVGTAQRVLYSSGARLLYGLGSLLRIGF
;
A
#
# COMPACT_ATOMS: atom_id res chain seq x y z
N MET A 1 10.91 46.03 66.33
CA MET A 1 11.59 44.76 66.66
C MET A 1 11.44 43.86 65.45
N ILE A 2 12.53 43.68 64.72
CA ILE A 2 12.62 42.96 63.45
C ILE A 2 12.80 41.49 63.79
N THR A 3 11.99 40.60 63.21
CA THR A 3 12.38 39.20 63.06
C THR A 3 11.81 38.66 61.75
N TRP A 4 12.69 38.47 60.77
CA TRP A 4 12.43 37.69 59.56
C TRP A 4 12.56 36.21 59.90
N LEU A 5 11.58 35.39 59.50
CA LEU A 5 11.73 33.94 59.42
C LEU A 5 11.74 33.57 57.93
N ILE A 6 12.92 33.20 57.47
CA ILE A 6 13.15 32.53 56.18
C ILE A 6 12.55 31.12 56.23
N GLY A 7 11.72 30.78 55.25
CA GLY A 7 11.16 29.44 55.05
C GLY A 7 11.08 29.12 53.56
N PHE A 8 11.93 28.20 53.12
CA PHE A 8 11.88 27.59 51.79
C PHE A 8 10.57 26.80 51.60
N GLY A 9 9.98 26.86 50.40
CA GLY A 9 9.18 25.74 49.91
C GLY A 9 7.96 26.09 49.04
N GLN A 10 7.97 25.51 47.84
CA GLN A 10 6.85 25.21 46.96
C GLN A 10 6.42 26.32 45.98
N VAL A 11 6.82 26.12 44.73
CA VAL A 11 6.20 26.69 43.54
C VAL A 11 4.74 26.23 43.50
N PHE A 12 3.79 27.12 43.78
CA PHE A 12 2.40 26.87 43.41
C PHE A 12 2.27 27.15 41.92
N ALA A 13 2.37 26.09 41.10
CA ALA A 13 1.86 26.14 39.74
C ALA A 13 0.34 26.33 39.86
N GLN A 14 -0.13 27.55 39.62
CA GLN A 14 -1.54 27.88 39.65
C GLN A 14 -2.20 27.21 38.43
N THR A 15 -2.68 25.99 38.60
CA THR A 15 -3.53 25.34 37.62
C THR A 15 -4.89 26.01 37.70
N ASN A 16 -5.15 26.95 36.78
CA ASN A 16 -6.43 27.62 36.67
C ASN A 16 -7.52 26.60 36.35
N PHE A 17 -8.22 26.13 37.38
CA PHE A 17 -9.44 25.32 37.23
C PHE A 17 -10.62 26.26 37.08
N THR A 18 -11.48 26.00 36.09
CA THR A 18 -12.80 26.62 36.00
C THR A 18 -13.80 25.80 36.80
N TYR A 19 -14.72 26.45 37.49
CA TYR A 19 -15.75 25.83 38.32
C TYR A 19 -17.14 26.29 37.84
N ASP A 20 -18.17 25.46 38.02
CA ASP A 20 -19.55 25.88 37.79
C ASP A 20 -20.07 26.74 38.95
N ALA A 21 -21.30 27.28 38.81
CA ALA A 21 -21.94 28.09 39.85
C ALA A 21 -22.22 27.32 41.17
N ALA A 22 -22.08 25.99 41.16
CA ALA A 22 -22.21 25.12 42.32
C ALA A 22 -20.85 24.72 42.93
N GLY A 23 -19.73 25.22 42.39
CA GLY A 23 -18.38 24.91 42.86
C GLY A 23 -17.84 23.56 42.39
N ASN A 24 -18.50 22.89 41.43
CA ASN A 24 -17.97 21.68 40.82
C ASN A 24 -16.86 22.04 39.84
N ARG A 25 -15.76 21.28 39.88
CA ARG A 25 -14.63 21.47 38.98
C ARG A 25 -15.07 21.11 37.56
N LEU A 26 -15.08 22.10 36.66
CA LEU A 26 -15.30 21.86 35.25
C LEU A 26 -14.06 21.17 34.70
N THR A 27 -14.22 19.93 34.25
CA THR A 27 -13.22 19.30 33.40
C THR A 27 -13.20 20.10 32.11
N LYS A 28 -12.07 20.71 31.75
CA LYS A 28 -11.86 21.34 30.45
C LYS A 28 -12.37 20.38 29.38
N ALA A 29 -13.48 20.73 28.73
CA ALA A 29 -13.98 19.97 27.60
C ALA A 29 -12.93 20.07 26.50
N VAL A 30 -12.21 18.97 26.23
CA VAL A 30 -11.40 18.88 25.03
C VAL A 30 -12.39 18.72 23.89
N ILE A 31 -12.61 19.79 23.12
CA ILE A 31 -13.38 19.67 21.88
C ILE A 31 -12.57 18.75 20.96
N GLY A 32 -13.07 17.53 20.77
CA GLY A 32 -12.43 16.57 19.89
C GLY A 32 -12.53 17.03 18.44
N GLN A 33 -11.42 16.94 17.70
CA GLN A 33 -11.38 17.24 16.28
C GLN A 33 -11.67 15.97 15.48
N ALA A 34 -12.51 16.10 14.45
CA ALA A 34 -12.67 15.07 13.43
C ALA A 34 -11.31 14.74 12.79
N ALA A 35 -11.18 13.51 12.30
CA ALA A 35 -9.93 13.06 11.73
C ALA A 35 -9.52 13.89 10.51
N VAL A 36 -8.22 14.15 10.34
CA VAL A 36 -7.66 14.63 9.07
C VAL A 36 -6.59 13.63 8.66
N ALA A 37 -6.69 13.10 7.44
CA ALA A 37 -5.72 12.18 6.89
C ALA A 37 -5.07 12.78 5.64
N SER A 38 -3.75 12.64 5.56
CA SER A 38 -2.97 12.99 4.37
C SER A 38 -2.11 11.80 3.96
N LEU A 39 -2.27 11.37 2.71
CA LEU A 39 -1.53 10.26 2.11
C LEU A 39 -0.31 10.75 1.33
N SER A 40 0.83 10.10 1.54
CA SER A 40 2.08 10.34 0.84
C SER A 40 2.89 9.04 0.70
N GLY A 41 4.09 9.12 0.11
CA GLY A 41 4.96 7.95 -0.08
C GLY A 41 4.97 7.39 -1.51
N SER A 42 4.79 8.26 -2.52
CA SER A 42 5.08 7.91 -3.92
C SER A 42 6.50 7.38 -4.03
N GLN A 43 6.68 6.24 -4.67
CA GLN A 43 7.97 5.56 -4.75
C GLN A 43 8.02 4.64 -5.95
N THR A 44 9.20 4.10 -6.19
CA THR A 44 9.45 3.15 -7.27
C THR A 44 9.92 1.84 -6.67
N VAL A 45 9.19 0.76 -6.92
CA VAL A 45 9.50 -0.60 -6.42
C VAL A 45 9.57 -1.58 -7.57
N SER A 46 10.28 -2.69 -7.39
CA SER A 46 10.21 -3.79 -8.35
C SER A 46 8.88 -4.55 -8.23
N SER A 47 8.44 -5.21 -9.31
CA SER A 47 7.22 -6.04 -9.26
C SER A 47 7.24 -7.01 -8.07
N GLY A 48 6.17 -7.01 -7.29
CA GLY A 48 6.01 -7.86 -6.10
C GLY A 48 6.79 -7.41 -4.86
N GLN A 49 7.60 -6.34 -4.94
CA GLN A 49 8.26 -5.77 -3.78
C GLN A 49 7.30 -4.88 -2.96
N PRO A 50 7.46 -4.83 -1.63
CA PRO A 50 6.66 -3.98 -0.77
C PRO A 50 6.99 -2.50 -1.00
N ALA A 51 5.95 -1.67 -1.03
CA ALA A 51 6.00 -0.23 -1.02
C ALA A 51 5.34 0.29 0.27
N SER A 52 6.01 1.22 0.95
CA SER A 52 5.51 1.82 2.19
C SER A 52 4.82 3.16 1.93
N LEU A 53 3.51 3.22 2.14
CA LEU A 53 2.70 4.43 2.10
C LEU A 53 2.64 5.06 3.50
N THR A 54 2.77 6.38 3.58
CA THR A 54 2.75 7.12 4.84
C THR A 54 1.46 7.93 4.94
N ILE A 55 0.69 7.70 5.99
CA ILE A 55 -0.55 8.40 6.27
C ILE A 55 -0.38 9.23 7.54
N ALA A 56 -0.32 10.55 7.39
CA ALA A 56 -0.30 11.46 8.54
C ALA A 56 -1.74 11.77 8.97
N LEU A 57 -2.02 11.48 10.25
CA LEU A 57 -3.32 11.59 10.89
C LEU A 57 -3.29 12.67 11.98
N THR A 58 -4.36 13.46 12.06
CA THR A 58 -4.65 14.36 13.20
C THR A 58 -6.07 14.12 13.73
N GLY A 59 -6.39 14.76 14.86
CA GLY A 59 -7.63 14.55 15.60
C GLY A 59 -7.46 13.53 16.72
N VAL A 60 -8.58 13.04 17.26
CA VAL A 60 -8.58 12.13 18.41
C VAL A 60 -8.39 10.68 17.93
N PRO A 61 -7.33 9.95 18.35
CA PRO A 61 -7.22 8.52 18.13
C PRO A 61 -8.24 7.74 19.01
N PRO A 62 -8.60 6.49 18.65
CA PRO A 62 -8.14 5.75 17.49
C PRO A 62 -8.86 6.13 16.19
N TRP A 63 -8.16 6.00 15.06
CA TRP A 63 -8.69 6.23 13.73
C TRP A 63 -9.05 4.92 13.01
N SER A 64 -10.02 4.98 12.10
CA SER A 64 -10.19 4.00 11.03
C SER A 64 -10.20 4.69 9.67
N LEU A 65 -9.64 4.03 8.67
CA LEU A 65 -9.50 4.57 7.33
C LEU A 65 -9.51 3.48 6.26
N THR A 66 -9.79 3.87 5.02
CA THR A 66 -9.72 2.98 3.86
C THR A 66 -8.76 3.53 2.82
N VAL A 67 -7.78 2.71 2.44
CA VAL A 67 -6.85 2.99 1.33
C VAL A 67 -7.36 2.25 0.09
N VAL A 68 -7.42 2.93 -1.04
CA VAL A 68 -7.86 2.36 -2.32
C VAL A 68 -6.71 2.38 -3.32
N GLY A 69 -6.43 1.21 -3.90
CA GLY A 69 -5.54 1.03 -5.05
C GLY A 69 -6.21 0.08 -6.06
N SER A 70 -5.65 -1.11 -6.26
CA SER A 70 -6.31 -2.18 -7.02
C SER A 70 -7.51 -2.79 -6.29
N SER A 71 -7.50 -2.77 -4.96
CA SER A 71 -8.60 -3.19 -4.10
C SER A 71 -8.60 -2.35 -2.81
N PRO A 72 -9.77 -2.12 -2.18
CA PRO A 72 -9.85 -1.39 -0.92
C PRO A 72 -9.22 -2.19 0.24
N ILE A 73 -8.46 -1.50 1.09
CA ILE A 73 -7.89 -2.05 2.33
C ILE A 73 -8.38 -1.18 3.48
N VAL A 74 -9.02 -1.81 4.46
CA VAL A 74 -9.60 -1.13 5.64
C VAL A 74 -8.67 -1.33 6.84
N PHE A 75 -8.38 -0.23 7.53
CA PHE A 75 -7.62 -0.21 8.78
C PHE A 75 -8.48 0.36 9.90
N SER A 76 -8.36 -0.19 11.11
CA SER A 76 -9.06 0.25 12.30
C SER A 76 -8.15 0.21 13.53
N GLY A 77 -8.49 0.98 14.57
CA GLY A 77 -7.73 0.98 15.81
C GLY A 77 -6.36 1.66 15.72
N ILE A 78 -6.14 2.53 14.73
CA ILE A 78 -4.86 3.22 14.56
C ILE A 78 -4.71 4.23 15.71
N ALA A 79 -3.70 4.05 16.57
CA ALA A 79 -3.49 4.88 17.75
C ALA A 79 -2.32 5.88 17.61
N THR A 80 -1.48 5.73 16.59
CA THR A 80 -0.27 6.54 16.38
C THR A 80 -0.23 7.11 14.98
N SER A 81 0.44 8.26 14.85
CA SER A 81 0.61 9.00 13.60
C SER A 81 2.08 9.44 13.49
N PRO A 82 2.74 9.27 12.33
CA PRO A 82 2.19 8.75 11.07
C PRO A 82 1.95 7.23 11.10
N PHE A 83 0.92 6.78 10.37
CA PHE A 83 0.62 5.37 10.15
C PHE A 83 1.27 4.89 8.85
N ILE A 84 1.98 3.76 8.89
CA ILE A 84 2.64 3.17 7.73
C ILE A 84 1.81 1.99 7.21
N CYS A 85 1.38 2.10 5.95
CA CYS A 85 0.67 1.05 5.23
C CYS A 85 1.60 0.43 4.19
N THR A 86 1.85 -0.88 4.27
CA THR A 86 2.67 -1.59 3.29
C THR A 86 1.78 -2.26 2.24
N VAL A 87 2.05 -2.00 0.97
CA VAL A 87 1.33 -2.55 -0.20
C VAL A 87 2.31 -3.26 -1.13
N THR A 88 1.85 -4.25 -1.89
CA THR A 88 2.69 -5.00 -2.86
C THR A 88 2.05 -4.96 -4.26
N PRO A 89 2.06 -3.80 -4.95
CA PRO A 89 1.44 -3.69 -6.26
C PRO A 89 2.18 -4.53 -7.31
N ALA A 90 1.43 -5.23 -8.17
CA ALA A 90 1.96 -5.96 -9.32
C ALA A 90 2.13 -5.07 -10.57
N SER A 91 1.47 -3.92 -10.61
CA SER A 91 1.54 -2.92 -11.67
C SER A 91 1.49 -1.51 -11.06
N SER A 92 2.03 -0.52 -11.78
CA SER A 92 2.04 0.87 -11.29
C SER A 92 0.64 1.32 -10.91
N THR A 93 0.46 1.70 -9.65
CA THR A 93 -0.84 1.95 -9.04
C THR A 93 -0.82 3.29 -8.31
N THR A 94 -1.88 4.08 -8.51
CA THR A 94 -2.13 5.28 -7.72
C THR A 94 -3.01 4.91 -6.53
N TYR A 95 -2.52 5.21 -5.33
CA TYR A 95 -3.24 5.01 -4.08
C TYR A 95 -3.89 6.31 -3.61
N THR A 96 -5.13 6.19 -3.13
CA THR A 96 -5.92 7.27 -2.55
C THR A 96 -6.57 6.82 -1.24
N LEU A 97 -7.05 7.77 -0.45
CA LEU A 97 -7.92 7.47 0.70
C LEU A 97 -9.37 7.64 0.27
N SER A 98 -10.25 6.73 0.67
CA SER A 98 -11.70 6.85 0.44
C SER A 98 -12.51 7.17 1.69
N SER A 99 -11.99 6.84 2.88
CA SER A 99 -12.58 7.23 4.15
C SER A 99 -11.54 7.40 5.24
N VAL A 100 -11.82 8.29 6.18
CA VAL A 100 -11.20 8.36 7.50
C VAL A 100 -12.27 8.75 8.51
N GLN A 101 -12.23 8.18 9.70
CA GLN A 101 -13.14 8.51 10.79
C GLN A 101 -12.46 8.30 12.15
N ASN A 102 -12.99 8.96 13.16
CA ASN A 102 -12.70 8.71 14.57
C ASN A 102 -13.97 8.87 15.42
N SER A 103 -13.83 8.93 16.75
CA SER A 103 -14.94 9.14 17.68
C SER A 103 -15.71 10.46 17.45
N CYS A 104 -15.10 11.43 16.77
CA CYS A 104 -15.71 12.72 16.44
C CYS A 104 -16.46 12.70 15.10
N GLY A 105 -16.42 11.59 14.36
CA GLY A 105 -17.13 11.39 13.10
C GLY A 105 -16.22 11.23 11.88
N PRO A 106 -16.79 11.31 10.66
CA PRO A 106 -16.05 11.29 9.41
C PRO A 106 -15.09 12.47 9.33
N GLY A 107 -13.90 12.22 8.79
CA GLY A 107 -12.85 13.21 8.64
C GLY A 107 -12.62 13.66 7.21
N THR A 108 -11.57 14.46 7.02
CA THR A 108 -11.16 14.97 5.71
C THR A 108 -9.94 14.22 5.18
N LEU A 109 -9.87 14.11 3.86
CA LEU A 109 -8.86 13.35 3.13
C LEU A 109 -8.08 14.26 2.20
N SER A 110 -6.78 14.02 2.08
CA SER A 110 -5.90 14.74 1.15
C SER A 110 -4.72 13.86 0.73
N GLY A 111 -4.04 14.27 -0.34
CA GLY A 111 -2.86 13.60 -0.85
C GLY A 111 -3.17 12.33 -1.64
N THR A 112 -2.16 11.91 -2.41
CA THR A 112 -2.17 10.68 -3.20
C THR A 112 -0.75 10.13 -3.20
N ALA A 113 -0.62 8.83 -3.43
CA ALA A 113 0.69 8.20 -3.58
C ALA A 113 0.73 7.38 -4.87
N TYR A 114 1.63 7.74 -5.79
CA TYR A 114 1.88 6.97 -7.01
C TYR A 114 3.02 5.99 -6.76
N VAL A 115 2.72 4.70 -6.79
CA VAL A 115 3.73 3.64 -6.71
C VAL A 115 4.01 3.16 -8.13
N ALA A 116 5.17 3.55 -8.66
CA ALA A 116 5.66 3.05 -9.93
C ALA A 116 6.23 1.65 -9.73
N VAL A 117 5.70 0.67 -10.46
CA VAL A 117 6.25 -0.68 -10.48
C VAL A 117 7.23 -0.78 -11.64
N LEU A 118 8.52 -0.81 -11.30
CA LEU A 118 9.54 -1.28 -12.22
C LEU A 118 9.35 -2.79 -12.34
N ILE A 119 8.70 -3.18 -13.42
CA ILE A 119 9.02 -4.46 -14.03
C ILE A 119 10.46 -4.30 -14.49
N GLY A 120 11.41 -4.69 -13.62
CA GLY A 120 12.82 -4.75 -13.96
C GLY A 120 12.88 -5.39 -15.32
N ASN A 121 13.33 -4.63 -16.31
CA ASN A 121 13.30 -4.95 -17.72
C ASN A 121 13.65 -6.42 -17.85
N CYS A 122 12.62 -7.26 -18.05
CA CYS A 122 12.79 -8.69 -18.14
C CYS A 122 13.25 -8.94 -19.56
N THR A 123 14.45 -8.42 -19.86
CA THR A 123 15.06 -8.41 -21.18
C THR A 123 15.27 -9.83 -21.69
N VAL A 124 15.27 -10.79 -20.77
CA VAL A 124 15.20 -12.22 -21.07
C VAL A 124 14.21 -12.85 -20.10
N MET A 125 13.02 -13.15 -20.59
CA MET A 125 12.01 -13.90 -19.85
C MET A 125 12.22 -15.39 -20.11
N PHE A 126 12.17 -16.22 -19.08
CA PHE A 126 12.34 -17.66 -19.25
C PHE A 126 11.41 -18.45 -18.34
N THR A 127 11.15 -19.71 -18.68
CA THR A 127 10.27 -20.55 -17.86
C THR A 127 11.03 -21.14 -16.68
N VAL A 128 10.43 -21.10 -15.49
CA VAL A 128 11.03 -21.61 -14.25
C VAL A 128 10.49 -22.99 -13.84
N LYS A 129 9.39 -23.42 -14.45
CA LYS A 129 8.76 -24.74 -14.25
C LYS A 129 7.89 -25.10 -15.46
N ASP A 130 7.47 -26.37 -15.55
CA ASP A 130 6.41 -26.77 -16.47
C ASP A 130 5.08 -26.10 -16.10
N GLY A 131 4.22 -25.82 -17.10
CA GLY A 131 2.89 -25.29 -16.82
C GLY A 131 2.17 -24.63 -18.00
N LEU A 132 1.17 -23.82 -17.69
CA LEU A 132 0.38 -23.09 -18.69
C LEU A 132 1.07 -21.79 -19.09
N TRP A 133 0.97 -21.41 -20.37
CA TRP A 133 1.44 -20.11 -20.86
C TRP A 133 0.79 -18.95 -20.09
N SER A 134 -0.48 -19.12 -19.70
CA SER A 134 -1.28 -18.12 -18.99
C SER A 134 -1.01 -18.05 -17.48
N ASP A 135 -0.16 -18.91 -16.91
CA ASP A 135 0.19 -18.89 -15.49
C ASP A 135 1.41 -17.96 -15.27
N PRO A 136 1.25 -16.81 -14.58
CA PRO A 136 2.37 -15.92 -14.28
C PRO A 136 3.55 -16.60 -13.59
N THR A 137 3.28 -17.59 -12.75
CA THR A 137 4.29 -18.26 -11.93
C THR A 137 5.17 -19.22 -12.73
N VAL A 138 4.81 -19.55 -13.98
CA VAL A 138 5.66 -20.31 -14.92
C VAL A 138 6.82 -19.47 -15.42
N TRP A 139 6.72 -18.14 -15.37
CA TRP A 139 7.67 -17.23 -15.97
C TRP A 139 8.55 -16.53 -14.93
N SER A 140 9.83 -16.34 -15.25
CA SER A 140 10.82 -15.71 -14.37
C SER A 140 10.44 -14.30 -13.90
N CYS A 141 9.63 -13.59 -14.69
CA CYS A 141 9.15 -12.24 -14.39
C CYS A 141 7.82 -12.22 -13.61
N ASN A 142 7.32 -13.38 -13.18
CA ASN A 142 6.04 -13.57 -12.50
C ASN A 142 4.85 -12.87 -13.19
N ARG A 143 4.82 -12.91 -14.53
CA ARG A 143 3.79 -12.33 -15.40
C ARG A 143 3.66 -13.16 -16.67
N VAL A 144 2.58 -13.02 -17.42
CA VAL A 144 2.44 -13.64 -18.74
C VAL A 144 3.16 -12.79 -19.82
N PRO A 145 3.88 -13.39 -20.78
CA PRO A 145 4.58 -12.65 -21.83
C PRO A 145 3.65 -11.81 -22.71
N ILE A 146 4.12 -10.61 -23.10
CA ILE A 146 3.48 -9.71 -24.08
C ILE A 146 4.28 -9.64 -25.38
N SER A 147 3.76 -8.94 -26.39
CA SER A 147 4.33 -8.90 -27.74
C SER A 147 5.75 -8.32 -27.85
N THR A 148 6.22 -7.62 -26.82
CA THR A 148 7.58 -7.07 -26.73
C THR A 148 8.56 -7.94 -25.94
N ASP A 149 8.11 -9.03 -25.30
CA ASP A 149 8.97 -9.88 -24.49
C ASP A 149 9.66 -10.98 -25.32
N PRO A 150 11.00 -11.02 -25.40
CA PRO A 150 11.71 -12.21 -25.87
C PRO A 150 11.68 -13.28 -24.77
N VAL A 151 11.12 -14.46 -25.08
CA VAL A 151 11.01 -15.56 -24.12
C VAL A 151 11.91 -16.75 -24.46
N THR A 152 12.42 -17.44 -23.44
CA THR A 152 13.16 -18.70 -23.55
C THR A 152 12.43 -19.80 -22.78
N LEU A 153 11.98 -20.84 -23.47
CA LEU A 153 11.39 -22.00 -22.84
C LEU A 153 12.51 -22.93 -22.38
N ASN A 154 12.61 -23.10 -21.07
CA ASN A 154 13.47 -24.11 -20.42
C ASN A 154 12.68 -25.37 -20.02
N HIS A 155 11.36 -25.31 -20.11
CA HIS A 155 10.40 -26.30 -19.61
C HIS A 155 9.30 -26.53 -20.65
N ALA A 156 8.46 -27.53 -20.43
CA ALA A 156 7.26 -27.74 -21.22
C ALA A 156 6.19 -26.72 -20.84
N VAL A 157 5.77 -25.91 -21.81
CA VAL A 157 4.69 -24.93 -21.64
C VAL A 157 3.54 -25.27 -22.56
N THR A 158 2.31 -25.20 -22.05
CA THR A 158 1.09 -25.41 -22.83
C THR A 158 0.33 -24.11 -23.00
N ILE A 159 0.05 -23.72 -24.24
CA ILE A 159 -0.91 -22.65 -24.53
C ILE A 159 -2.33 -23.21 -24.31
N PRO A 160 -3.14 -22.65 -23.40
CA PRO A 160 -4.46 -23.19 -23.08
C PRO A 160 -5.42 -23.19 -24.28
N ILE A 161 -6.50 -23.97 -24.20
CA ILE A 161 -7.56 -23.97 -25.21
C ILE A 161 -8.13 -22.56 -25.44
N ASN A 162 -8.43 -22.21 -26.69
CA ASN A 162 -8.98 -20.90 -27.08
C ASN A 162 -8.17 -19.68 -26.57
N TYR A 163 -6.90 -19.86 -26.22
CA TYR A 163 -6.04 -18.81 -25.70
C TYR A 163 -5.09 -18.29 -26.77
N VAL A 164 -4.83 -16.99 -26.77
CA VAL A 164 -3.86 -16.34 -27.66
C VAL A 164 -2.65 -15.91 -26.82
N GLY A 165 -1.57 -16.69 -26.87
CA GLY A 165 -0.28 -16.29 -26.31
C GLY A 165 0.42 -15.27 -27.19
N THR A 166 1.18 -14.36 -26.59
CA THR A 166 1.95 -13.33 -27.28
C THR A 166 3.40 -13.31 -26.81
N ALA A 167 4.36 -13.10 -27.71
CA ALA A 167 5.76 -12.85 -27.39
C ALA A 167 6.44 -12.05 -28.52
N GLN A 168 7.61 -11.47 -28.26
CA GLN A 168 8.46 -10.92 -29.33
C GLN A 168 9.13 -12.02 -30.15
N ARG A 169 9.57 -13.09 -29.47
CA ARG A 169 10.14 -14.32 -30.05
C ARG A 169 10.15 -15.42 -28.99
N VAL A 170 10.20 -16.68 -29.42
CA VAL A 170 10.33 -17.85 -28.54
C VAL A 170 11.61 -18.60 -28.87
N LEU A 171 12.49 -18.72 -27.88
CA LEU A 171 13.69 -19.55 -27.92
C LEU A 171 13.43 -20.85 -27.14
N TYR A 172 14.06 -21.95 -27.54
CA TYR A 172 13.90 -23.25 -26.91
C TYR A 172 15.26 -23.73 -26.40
N SER A 173 15.33 -24.07 -25.12
CA SER A 173 16.45 -24.82 -24.55
C SER A 173 16.31 -26.31 -24.86
N SER A 174 17.38 -27.08 -24.69
CA SER A 174 17.36 -28.53 -24.92
C SER A 174 16.27 -29.21 -24.09
N GLY A 175 15.36 -29.94 -24.75
CA GLY A 175 14.25 -30.67 -24.10
C GLY A 175 13.00 -29.84 -23.81
N ALA A 176 13.03 -28.51 -24.03
CA ALA A 176 11.84 -27.67 -23.90
C ALA A 176 10.86 -27.93 -25.05
N ARG A 177 9.56 -27.79 -24.76
CA ARG A 177 8.49 -27.95 -25.76
C ARG A 177 7.38 -26.95 -25.52
N LEU A 178 6.78 -26.49 -26.62
CA LEU A 178 5.57 -25.68 -26.60
C LEU A 178 4.41 -26.52 -27.12
N LEU A 179 3.42 -26.73 -26.28
CA LEU A 179 2.22 -27.49 -26.56
C LEU A 179 1.05 -26.54 -26.82
N TYR A 180 0.14 -26.93 -27.71
CA TYR A 180 -1.02 -26.11 -28.09
C TYR A 180 -2.30 -26.82 -27.69
N GLY A 181 -3.14 -26.14 -26.92
CA GLY A 181 -4.53 -26.53 -26.71
C GLY A 181 -5.36 -26.32 -27.97
N LEU A 182 -6.52 -26.98 -28.04
CA LEU A 182 -7.48 -26.80 -29.13
C LEU A 182 -7.85 -25.32 -29.32
N GLY A 183 -7.79 -24.82 -30.55
CA GLY A 183 -8.12 -23.42 -30.87
C GLY A 183 -7.15 -22.38 -30.30
N SER A 184 -6.01 -22.81 -29.75
CA SER A 184 -5.00 -21.90 -29.23
C SER A 184 -4.14 -21.30 -30.35
N LEU A 185 -3.61 -20.10 -30.10
CA LEU A 185 -2.74 -19.40 -31.03
C LEU A 185 -1.52 -18.85 -30.27
N LEU A 186 -0.39 -18.81 -30.96
CA LEU A 186 0.76 -18.02 -30.55
C LEU A 186 0.96 -16.92 -31.58
N ARG A 187 1.02 -15.68 -31.13
CA ARG A 187 1.32 -14.53 -31.96
C ARG A 187 2.72 -14.02 -31.60
N ILE A 188 3.57 -13.80 -32.61
CA ILE A 188 4.94 -13.28 -32.46
C ILE A 188 5.15 -11.92 -33.15
N GLY A 189 5.77 -10.95 -32.45
CA GLY A 189 6.44 -9.78 -33.05
C GLY A 189 5.59 -8.61 -33.53
N PHE A 190 4.66 -8.09 -32.73
CA PHE A 190 3.82 -6.92 -33.07
C PHE A 190 3.89 -5.80 -32.02
#